data_AF-A0A2B7ZTT7-F1
#
_entry.id   AF-A0A2B7ZTT7-F1
#
_cell.length_a   1.000
_cell.length_b   1.000
_cell.length_c   1.000
_cell.angle_alpha   90.00
_cell.angle_beta   90.00
_cell.angle_gamma   90.00
#
_symmetry.space_group_name_H-M   'P 1'
#
loop_
_entity.id
_entity.type
_entity.pdbx_description
1 polymer ?
#
loop_
_entity_poly.entity_id
_entity_poly.type
_entity_poly.pdbx_seq_one_letter_code
_entity_poly.pdbx_strand_id
1 'polypeptide(L)'
;FGMTGSRSILDPASSNGALPPEIDQNFSAKWIADLALSYKIFKNLSLVAGGNNIFDIYPDKLYIDPRNYQNNLASAGNNGYTADRDGTNTGRFVFSRDAMQFGFNGRYVYGKLTFTF
;
A
#
# COMPACT_ATOMS: atom_id res chain seq x y z
N PHE A 1 -11.81 15.32 -15.86
CA PHE A 1 -11.16 14.92 -17.12
C PHE A 1 -11.31 13.42 -17.24
N GLY A 2 -12.30 12.95 -18.00
CA GLY A 2 -12.57 11.53 -18.20
C GLY A 2 -11.99 11.08 -19.53
N MET A 3 -11.21 10.01 -19.54
CA MET A 3 -10.65 9.44 -20.76
C MET A 3 -11.65 8.45 -21.37
N THR A 4 -12.10 8.73 -22.59
CA THR A 4 -12.91 7.82 -23.43
C THR A 4 -11.99 7.02 -24.35
N GLY A 5 -11.34 6.00 -23.80
CA GLY A 5 -10.67 4.95 -24.58
C GLY A 5 -11.50 3.67 -24.54
N SER A 6 -11.84 3.10 -25.70
CA SER A 6 -12.54 1.82 -25.78
C SER A 6 -11.57 0.67 -25.45
N ARG A 7 -11.99 -0.28 -24.61
CA ARG A 7 -11.21 -1.50 -24.30
C ARG A 7 -11.13 -2.39 -25.54
N SER A 8 -9.99 -3.04 -25.77
CA SER A 8 -9.87 -4.06 -26.81
C SER A 8 -10.83 -5.23 -26.51
N ILE A 9 -11.56 -5.67 -27.54
CA ILE A 9 -12.49 -6.82 -27.47
C ILE A 9 -11.79 -8.17 -27.36
N LEU A 10 -10.48 -8.23 -27.61
CA LEU A 10 -9.67 -9.47 -27.55
C LEU A 10 -8.84 -9.58 -26.27
N ASP A 11 -8.40 -8.45 -25.70
CA ASP A 11 -7.74 -8.38 -24.39
C ASP A 11 -8.24 -7.14 -23.64
N PRO A 12 -9.11 -7.27 -22.63
CA PRO A 12 -9.65 -6.14 -21.87
C PRO A 12 -8.58 -5.26 -21.19
N ALA A 13 -7.35 -5.78 -21.02
CA ALA A 13 -6.22 -5.06 -20.44
C ALA A 13 -5.39 -4.27 -21.47
N SER A 14 -5.68 -4.41 -22.77
CA SER A 14 -5.07 -3.60 -23.84
C SER A 14 -5.96 -2.40 -24.13
N SER A 15 -5.57 -1.23 -23.63
CA SER A 15 -6.21 0.04 -23.92
C SER A 15 -5.58 0.70 -25.15
N ASN A 16 -6.41 1.02 -26.16
CA ASN A 16 -5.99 1.77 -27.35
C ASN A 16 -5.74 3.25 -26.99
N GLY A 17 -4.57 3.56 -26.42
CA GLY A 17 -4.10 4.94 -26.19
C GLY A 17 -4.53 5.60 -24.88
N ALA A 18 -5.33 4.94 -24.04
CA ALA A 18 -5.46 5.28 -22.63
C ALA A 18 -4.45 4.45 -21.82
N LEU A 19 -3.95 4.94 -20.68
CA LEU A 19 -3.25 4.04 -19.76
C LEU A 19 -4.28 3.01 -19.24
N PRO A 20 -3.93 1.72 -19.12
CA PRO A 20 -4.82 0.74 -18.52
C PRO A 20 -5.24 1.25 -17.13
N PRO A 21 -6.52 1.15 -16.70
CA PRO A 21 -6.92 1.47 -15.32
C PRO A 21 -6.16 0.64 -14.27
N GLU A 22 -5.51 -0.44 -14.71
CA GLU A 22 -4.57 -1.25 -13.93
C GLU A 22 -3.26 -0.49 -13.60
N ILE A 23 -2.90 0.53 -14.37
CA ILE A 23 -1.75 1.43 -14.14
C ILE A 23 -2.20 2.77 -13.55
N ASP A 24 -3.31 3.34 -14.05
CA ASP A 24 -3.88 4.59 -13.54
C ASP A 24 -4.97 4.31 -12.48
N GLN A 25 -4.53 4.18 -11.22
CA GLN A 25 -5.37 3.83 -10.08
C GLN A 25 -5.65 5.05 -9.19
N ASN A 26 -6.91 5.20 -8.76
CA ASN A 26 -7.30 6.22 -7.78
C ASN A 26 -7.40 5.61 -6.38
N PHE A 27 -6.73 6.23 -5.40
CA PHE A 27 -6.68 5.76 -4.02
C PHE A 27 -7.48 6.66 -3.08
N SER A 28 -8.14 6.05 -2.11
CA SER A 28 -8.94 6.80 -1.14
C SER A 28 -8.07 7.38 -0.03
N ALA A 29 -8.46 8.55 0.49
CA ALA A 29 -7.83 9.12 1.66
C ALA A 29 -8.00 8.19 2.88
N LYS A 30 -6.96 8.08 3.71
CA LYS A 30 -6.98 7.27 4.93
C LYS A 30 -6.61 8.08 6.14
N TRP A 31 -7.13 7.67 7.30
CA TRP A 31 -6.79 8.24 8.59
C TRP A 31 -5.85 7.31 9.34
N ILE A 32 -4.81 7.87 9.95
CA ILE A 32 -3.93 7.14 10.86
C ILE A 32 -3.94 7.88 12.17
N ALA A 33 -4.02 7.12 13.26
CA ALA A 33 -4.04 7.66 14.60
C ALA A 33 -2.93 7.03 15.43
N ASP A 34 -2.25 7.90 16.16
CA ASP A 34 -1.23 7.55 17.14
C ASP A 34 -1.72 8.02 18.52
N LEU A 35 -1.47 7.22 19.55
CA LEU A 35 -1.89 7.52 20.91
C LEU A 35 -0.74 7.26 21.88
N ALA A 36 -0.49 8.20 22.78
CA ALA A 36 0.43 8.01 23.89
C ALA A 36 -0.19 8.56 25.18
N LEU A 37 -0.19 7.74 26.23
CA LEU A 37 -0.64 8.09 27.56
C LEU A 37 0.57 8.12 28.50
N SER A 38 0.70 9.19 29.27
CA SER A 38 1.75 9.35 30.27
C SER A 38 1.17 9.49 31.67
N TYR A 39 1.77 8.82 32.63
CA TYR A 39 1.39 8.86 34.03
C TYR A 39 2.62 8.97 34.93
N LYS A 40 2.55 9.89 35.90
CA LYS A 40 3.57 10.01 36.97
C LYS A 40 3.22 9.02 38.07
N ILE A 41 3.97 7.93 38.16
CA ILE A 41 3.80 6.92 39.22
C ILE A 41 4.29 7.50 40.55
N PHE A 42 5.46 8.13 40.53
CA PHE A 42 6.04 8.84 41.67
C PHE A 42 6.59 10.21 41.20
N LYS A 43 7.00 11.06 42.14
CA LYS A 43 7.59 12.38 41.80
C LYS A 43 8.83 12.25 40.90
N ASN A 44 9.59 11.18 41.06
CA ASN A 44 10.80 10.85 40.33
C ASN A 44 10.61 9.77 39.24
N LEU A 45 9.40 9.22 39.06
CA LEU A 45 9.16 8.12 38.11
C LEU A 45 7.92 8.37 37.26
N SER A 46 8.12 8.43 35.93
CA SER A 46 7.05 8.54 34.94
C SER A 46 7.03 7.34 34.01
N LEU A 47 5.82 6.85 33.71
CA LEU A 47 5.56 5.81 32.72
C LEU A 47 4.81 6.43 31.53
N VAL A 48 5.16 5.99 30.33
CA VAL A 48 4.42 6.28 29.10
C VAL A 48 4.10 4.94 28.45
N ALA A 49 2.85 4.77 28.03
CA ALA A 49 2.44 3.69 27.13
C ALA A 49 1.86 4.34 25.87
N GLY A 50 2.35 3.96 24.71
CA GLY A 50 1.89 4.51 23.45
C GLY A 50 1.90 3.50 22.31
N GLY A 51 1.29 3.90 21.20
CA GLY A 51 1.30 3.15 19.96
C GLY A 51 1.06 4.03 18.75
N ASN A 52 1.74 3.69 17.67
CA ASN A 52 1.55 4.28 16.35
C ASN A 52 0.66 3.38 15.50
N ASN A 53 -0.19 4.00 14.67
CA ASN A 53 -1.17 3.32 13.84
C ASN A 53 -2.05 2.36 14.67
N ILE A 54 -2.70 2.89 15.70
CA ILE A 54 -3.47 2.07 16.66
C ILE A 54 -4.61 1.26 16.01
N PHE A 55 -5.12 1.76 14.88
CA PHE A 55 -6.18 1.12 14.08
C PHE A 55 -5.65 0.17 12.99
N ASP A 56 -4.33 -0.02 12.88
CA ASP A 56 -3.69 -0.95 11.92
C ASP A 56 -4.12 -0.72 10.46
N ILE A 57 -4.08 0.56 10.03
CA ILE A 57 -4.49 0.98 8.69
C ILE A 57 -3.30 0.96 7.74
N TYR A 58 -3.49 0.39 6.54
CA TYR A 58 -2.47 0.25 5.48
C TYR A 58 -2.89 1.01 4.22
N PRO A 59 -1.93 1.40 3.36
CA PRO A 59 -2.24 1.98 2.05
C PRO A 59 -3.14 1.06 1.22
N ASP A 60 -3.83 1.62 0.24
CA ASP A 60 -4.54 0.80 -0.74
C ASP A 60 -3.53 -0.03 -1.56
N LYS A 61 -3.88 -1.29 -1.78
CA LYS A 61 -3.04 -2.19 -2.57
C LYS A 61 -3.20 -1.86 -4.05
N LEU A 62 -2.11 -1.94 -4.79
CA LEU A 62 -2.16 -1.89 -6.24
C LEU A 62 -2.91 -3.11 -6.78
N TYR A 63 -3.69 -2.89 -7.83
CA TYR A 63 -4.20 -3.97 -8.66
C TYR A 63 -3.05 -4.78 -9.26
N ILE A 64 -3.10 -6.12 -9.15
CA ILE A 64 -2.17 -7.04 -9.80
C ILE A 64 -2.91 -7.72 -10.95
N ASP A 65 -2.36 -7.65 -12.17
CA ASP A 65 -2.91 -8.39 -13.30
C ASP A 65 -2.78 -9.90 -13.05
N PRO A 66 -3.81 -10.72 -13.32
CA PRO A 66 -3.73 -12.16 -13.08
C PRO A 66 -2.61 -12.93 -13.78
N ARG A 67 -2.02 -12.34 -14.81
CA ARG A 67 -0.87 -12.88 -15.54
C ARG A 67 0.46 -12.58 -14.85
N ASN A 68 0.49 -11.62 -13.93
CA ASN A 68 1.65 -11.22 -13.14
C ASN A 68 1.67 -11.80 -11.71
N TYR A 69 0.92 -12.89 -11.43
CA TYR A 69 0.92 -13.56 -10.13
C TYR A 69 2.09 -14.53 -9.97
N GLN A 70 2.70 -14.59 -8.77
CA GLN A 70 3.94 -15.34 -8.45
C GLN A 70 3.93 -16.83 -8.87
N ASN A 71 2.76 -17.44 -9.02
CA ASN A 71 2.58 -18.83 -9.42
C ASN A 71 2.33 -19.04 -10.92
N ASN A 72 2.25 -17.97 -11.72
CA ASN A 72 2.08 -18.04 -13.17
C ASN A 72 3.43 -18.30 -13.87
N LEU A 73 3.88 -19.55 -13.83
CA LEU A 73 5.10 -20.00 -14.53
C LEU A 73 4.93 -20.07 -16.06
N ALA A 74 3.77 -19.69 -16.61
CA ALA A 74 3.49 -19.81 -18.03
C ALA A 74 4.15 -18.68 -18.82
N SER A 75 5.42 -18.87 -19.19
CA SER A 75 5.95 -18.25 -20.41
C SER A 75 5.56 -19.14 -21.59
N ALA A 76 4.32 -18.99 -22.07
CA ALA A 76 3.90 -19.58 -23.32
C ALA A 76 3.29 -18.47 -24.20
N GLY A 77 4.17 -17.78 -24.94
CA GLY A 77 3.81 -16.75 -25.93
C GLY A 77 3.66 -15.32 -25.37
N ASN A 78 3.10 -14.42 -26.20
CA ASN A 78 2.90 -12.97 -25.96
C ASN A 78 2.03 -12.62 -24.71
N ASN A 79 1.66 -13.62 -23.91
CA ASN A 79 0.80 -13.52 -22.73
C ASN A 79 1.53 -13.81 -21.41
N GLY A 80 2.86 -13.93 -21.43
CA GLY A 80 3.69 -14.12 -20.23
C GLY A 80 3.83 -12.87 -19.37
N TYR A 81 4.56 -13.01 -18.27
CA TYR A 81 4.93 -11.94 -17.33
C TYR A 81 5.50 -10.69 -18.03
N THR A 82 4.93 -9.51 -17.78
CA THR A 82 5.44 -8.20 -18.27
C THR A 82 5.19 -7.09 -17.26
N ALA A 83 6.12 -6.13 -17.20
CA ALA A 83 6.05 -4.97 -16.32
C ALA A 83 5.08 -3.89 -16.80
N ASP A 84 4.54 -4.00 -18.03
CA ASP A 84 3.71 -2.95 -18.65
C ASP A 84 2.20 -3.14 -18.39
N ARG A 85 1.79 -4.22 -17.71
CA ARG A 85 0.37 -4.56 -17.48
C ARG A 85 -0.24 -3.93 -16.23
N ASP A 86 0.59 -3.63 -15.23
CA ASP A 86 0.16 -3.06 -13.95
C ASP A 86 1.29 -2.27 -13.29
N GLY A 87 0.95 -1.45 -12.29
CA GLY A 87 1.94 -0.68 -11.52
C GLY A 87 2.73 -1.49 -10.48
N THR A 88 2.54 -2.81 -10.41
CA THR A 88 3.11 -3.66 -9.35
C THR A 88 4.50 -4.18 -9.69
N ASN A 89 4.96 -3.90 -10.91
CA ASN A 89 6.22 -4.39 -11.46
C ASN A 89 6.30 -5.91 -11.32
N THR A 90 5.40 -6.60 -12.04
CA THR A 90 5.27 -8.07 -12.05
C THR A 90 4.95 -8.66 -10.68
N GLY A 91 4.00 -8.09 -9.94
CA GLY A 91 3.57 -8.57 -8.63
C GLY A 91 4.55 -8.32 -7.48
N ARG A 92 5.65 -7.60 -7.71
CA ARG A 92 6.70 -7.36 -6.69
C ARG A 92 6.32 -6.30 -5.68
N PHE A 93 5.51 -5.32 -6.07
CA PHE A 93 5.10 -4.21 -5.21
C PHE A 93 3.60 -4.27 -4.97
N VAL A 94 3.23 -4.49 -3.71
CA VAL A 94 1.84 -4.61 -3.28
C VAL A 94 1.20 -3.23 -3.07
N PHE A 95 2.00 -2.20 -2.82
CA PHE A 95 1.57 -0.82 -2.59
C PHE A 95 2.22 0.13 -3.59
N SER A 96 1.59 1.28 -3.81
CA SER A 96 2.12 2.34 -4.68
C SER A 96 3.51 2.79 -4.24
N ARG A 97 4.42 2.88 -5.21
CA ARG A 97 5.80 3.38 -5.03
C ARG A 97 5.92 4.88 -5.27
N ASP A 98 5.00 5.43 -6.07
CA ASP A 98 5.05 6.81 -6.53
C ASP A 98 4.15 7.74 -5.68
N ALA A 99 3.16 7.19 -4.99
CA ALA A 99 2.25 7.92 -4.11
C ALA A 99 2.12 7.23 -2.74
N MET A 100 3.13 7.40 -1.88
CA MET A 100 3.09 6.93 -0.50
C MET A 100 2.58 8.04 0.43
N GLN A 101 1.33 7.93 0.89
CA GLN A 101 0.75 8.89 1.85
C GLN A 101 1.20 8.62 3.30
N PHE A 102 1.61 7.38 3.60
CA PHE A 102 2.06 6.94 4.92
C PHE A 102 2.81 5.61 4.84
N GLY A 103 3.47 5.22 5.94
CA GLY A 103 4.28 4.01 6.01
C GLY A 103 3.46 2.71 6.00
N PHE A 104 4.04 1.64 5.45
CA PHE A 104 3.46 0.30 5.37
C PHE A 104 3.98 -0.68 6.44
N ASN A 105 4.69 -0.18 7.46
CA ASN A 105 5.27 -0.99 8.54
C ASN A 105 4.23 -1.50 9.56
N GLY A 106 2.97 -1.05 9.47
CA GLY A 106 1.89 -1.49 10.35
C GLY A 106 1.89 -0.82 11.72
N ARG A 107 1.17 -1.44 12.67
CA ARG A 107 1.05 -0.96 14.06
C ARG A 107 2.32 -1.25 14.88
N TYR A 108 2.74 -0.25 15.66
CA TYR A 108 3.81 -0.38 16.65
C TYR A 108 3.32 0.08 18.03
N VAL A 109 3.69 -0.63 19.10
CA VAL A 109 3.37 -0.26 20.49
C VAL A 109 4.65 -0.18 21.31
N TYR A 110 4.71 0.76 22.25
CA TYR A 110 5.90 1.00 23.05
C TYR A 110 5.56 1.43 24.48
N GLY A 111 6.53 1.21 25.36
CA GLY A 111 6.55 1.72 26.73
C GLY A 111 7.82 2.53 26.97
N LYS A 112 7.73 3.64 27.69
CA LYS A 112 8.88 4.44 28.14
C LYS A 112 8.81 4.66 29.64
N LEU A 113 9.91 4.38 30.34
CA LEU A 113 10.11 4.74 31.74
C LEU A 113 11.10 5.90 31.81
N THR A 114 10.81 6.89 32.66
CA THR A 114 11.70 8.03 32.90
C THR A 114 11.87 8.22 34.39
N PHE A 115 13.13 8.17 34.83
CA PHE A 115 13.52 8.40 36.22
C PHE A 115 14.29 9.71 36.33
N THR A 116 13.96 10.54 37.32
CA THR A 116 14.64 11.83 37.59
C THR A 116 15.21 11.80 39.01
N PHE A 117 16.51 12.09 39.12
CA PHE A 117 17.27 12.12 40.38
C PHE A 117 17.23 13.49 41.05
#